data_AF-A0A6G3XFM8-F1
#
_entry.id   AF-A0A6G3XFM8-F1
#
_cell.length_a   1.000
_cell.length_b   1.000
_cell.length_c   1.000
_cell.angle_alpha   90.00
_cell.angle_beta   90.00
_cell.angle_gamma   90.00
#
_symmetry.space_group_name_H-M   'P 1'
#
loop_
_entity.id
_entity.type
_entity.pdbx_description
1 polymer ?
#
loop_
_entity_poly.entity_id
_entity_poly.type
_entity_poly.pdbx_seq_one_letter_code
_entity_poly.pdbx_strand_id
1 'polypeptide(L)'
;LGMTGRPGDKPGVIRQRRELPQDIALWQDDASLARIHASKDSFGTLDRPQGEVRWAKVVIGPSTGGQPGAFVVAFHPERERAVADKTFWTLLALSGVALLMTTGIGWAVAGRILAPVRLVRTTAAELTEQDLTRRIPVEGRDDIAALAETFNAMLDRLERAFAAQRVFVDDAGHELRTPITI
;
A
#
# COMPACT_ATOMS: atom_id res chain seq x y z
N LEU A 1 26.47 -29.68 11.45
CA LEU A 1 27.20 -30.84 11.97
C LEU A 1 28.16 -31.42 10.93
N GLY A 2 29.40 -31.69 11.30
CA GLY A 2 30.32 -32.51 10.51
C GLY A 2 30.51 -33.87 11.19
N MET A 3 30.44 -34.96 10.43
CA MET A 3 30.59 -36.33 10.95
C MET A 3 31.92 -36.94 10.50
N THR A 4 32.62 -37.62 11.42
CA THR A 4 33.75 -38.50 11.10
C THR A 4 33.57 -39.81 11.86
N GLY A 5 33.42 -40.94 11.18
CA GLY A 5 33.22 -42.23 11.84
C GLY A 5 33.37 -43.42 10.90
N ARG A 6 33.75 -44.58 11.46
CA ARG A 6 33.85 -45.86 10.73
C ARG A 6 32.47 -46.56 10.72
N PRO A 7 32.18 -47.39 9.70
CA PRO A 7 30.99 -48.24 9.73
C PRO A 7 31.03 -49.17 10.95
N GLY A 8 29.99 -49.11 11.79
CA GLY A 8 29.89 -49.90 13.03
C GLY A 8 30.37 -49.20 14.30
N ASP A 9 30.89 -47.97 14.20
CA ASP A 9 31.37 -47.20 15.36
C ASP A 9 30.56 -45.91 15.54
N LYS A 10 30.44 -45.40 16.78
CA LYS A 10 29.66 -44.18 17.03
C LYS A 10 30.35 -43.00 16.34
N PRO A 11 29.69 -42.26 15.43
CA PRO A 11 30.33 -41.17 14.70
C PRO A 11 30.76 -40.04 15.64
N GLY A 12 31.95 -39.49 15.41
CA GLY A 12 32.41 -38.27 16.05
C GLY A 12 31.56 -37.08 15.60
N VAL A 13 30.98 -36.36 16.57
CA VAL A 13 30.00 -35.29 16.34
C VAL A 13 30.67 -33.92 16.52
N ILE A 14 30.88 -33.17 15.43
CA ILE A 14 31.32 -31.77 15.51
C ILE A 14 30.09 -30.85 15.46
N ARG A 15 29.70 -30.32 16.63
CA ARG A 15 28.60 -29.34 16.76
C ARG A 15 29.10 -27.94 16.45
N GLN A 16 28.45 -27.25 15.51
CA GLN A 16 28.69 -25.83 15.29
C GLN A 16 27.82 -24.99 16.24
N ARG A 17 28.37 -23.88 16.75
CA ARG A 17 27.72 -22.98 17.73
C ARG A 17 26.38 -22.36 17.26
N ARG A 18 26.03 -22.49 15.98
CA ARG A 18 24.74 -22.06 15.38
C ARG A 18 23.67 -23.17 15.33
N GLU A 19 23.94 -24.37 15.85
CA GLU A 19 22.94 -25.44 15.88
C GLU A 19 21.79 -25.08 16.83
N LEU A 20 20.61 -24.90 16.25
CA LEU A 20 19.37 -24.66 16.97
C LEU A 20 18.95 -25.94 17.70
N PRO A 21 18.48 -25.87 18.96
CA PRO A 21 17.92 -27.03 19.63
C PRO A 21 16.72 -27.56 18.84
N GLN A 22 16.79 -28.83 18.48
CA GLN A 22 15.78 -29.61 17.76
C GLN A 22 15.42 -30.81 18.64
N ASP A 23 14.16 -31.21 18.65
CA ASP A 23 13.67 -32.27 19.54
C ASP A 23 14.28 -33.64 19.19
N ILE A 24 14.63 -33.86 17.92
CA ILE A 24 15.41 -35.02 17.45
C ILE A 24 16.45 -34.53 16.44
N ALA A 25 17.71 -34.53 16.87
CA ALA A 25 18.80 -34.16 16.01
C ALA A 25 18.95 -35.19 14.87
N LEU A 26 19.29 -34.76 13.66
CA LEU A 26 19.38 -35.65 12.48
C LEU A 26 20.28 -36.87 12.71
N TRP A 27 21.31 -36.74 13.56
CA TRP A 27 22.22 -37.83 13.90
C TRP A 27 21.62 -38.92 14.81
N GLN A 28 20.47 -38.65 15.43
CA GLN A 28 19.72 -39.59 16.26
C GLN A 28 18.65 -40.34 15.45
N ASP A 29 18.46 -39.96 14.18
CA ASP A 29 17.44 -40.52 13.30
C ASP A 29 18.10 -41.38 12.20
N ASP A 30 18.33 -42.64 12.54
CA ASP A 30 18.98 -43.62 11.67
C ASP A 30 18.18 -43.83 10.37
N ALA A 31 16.85 -43.72 10.41
CA ALA A 31 16.01 -43.85 9.22
C ALA A 31 16.25 -42.70 8.23
N SER A 32 16.38 -41.47 8.75
CA SER A 32 16.73 -40.30 7.96
C SER A 32 18.14 -40.40 7.38
N LEU A 33 19.13 -40.83 8.17
CA LEU A 33 20.50 -41.03 7.68
C LEU A 33 20.58 -42.12 6.62
N ALA A 34 19.86 -43.24 6.78
CA ALA A 34 19.81 -44.31 5.81
C ALA A 34 19.24 -43.83 4.47
N ARG A 35 18.18 -43.00 4.49
CA ARG A 35 17.59 -42.39 3.27
C ARG A 35 18.57 -41.45 2.57
N ILE A 36 19.31 -40.64 3.34
CA ILE A 36 20.34 -39.74 2.79
C ILE A 36 21.50 -40.52 2.19
N HIS A 37 21.96 -41.58 2.86
CA HIS A 37 23.04 -42.43 2.39
C HIS A 37 22.66 -43.21 1.13
N ALA A 38 21.46 -43.79 1.08
CA ALA A 38 20.93 -44.53 -0.06
C ALA A 38 20.60 -43.63 -1.27
N SER A 39 20.37 -42.32 -1.05
CA SER A 39 20.14 -41.38 -2.14
C SER A 39 21.37 -41.27 -3.05
N LYS A 40 21.13 -41.36 -4.37
CA LYS A 40 22.15 -41.13 -5.39
C LYS A 40 22.50 -39.64 -5.53
N ASP A 41 21.60 -38.77 -5.09
CA ASP A 41 21.78 -37.33 -5.18
C ASP A 41 22.73 -36.81 -4.10
N SER A 42 23.47 -35.75 -4.43
CA SER A 42 24.36 -35.07 -3.48
C SER A 42 23.61 -34.04 -2.63
N PHE A 43 22.32 -33.81 -2.89
CA PHE A 43 21.45 -32.95 -2.11
C PHE A 43 20.00 -33.42 -2.21
N GLY A 44 19.17 -33.02 -1.26
CA GLY A 44 17.75 -33.37 -1.29
C GLY A 44 16.98 -32.76 -0.13
N THR A 45 15.69 -33.07 -0.11
CA THR A 45 14.76 -32.62 0.92
C THR A 45 14.19 -33.84 1.64
N LEU A 46 14.06 -33.73 2.95
CA LEU A 46 13.47 -34.74 3.80
C LEU A 46 12.39 -34.12 4.66
N ASP A 47 11.17 -34.62 4.49
CA ASP A 47 10.07 -34.26 5.36
C ASP A 47 10.18 -35.06 6.67
N ARG A 48 10.20 -34.34 7.79
CA ARG A 48 10.30 -34.90 9.14
C ARG A 48 9.18 -34.33 10.00
N PRO A 49 8.74 -35.02 11.07
CA PRO A 49 7.73 -34.51 11.99
C PRO A 49 8.04 -33.12 12.60
N GLN A 50 9.30 -32.70 12.56
CA GLN A 50 9.81 -31.43 13.10
C GLN A 50 10.01 -30.34 12.01
N GLY A 51 9.53 -30.59 10.80
CA GLY A 51 9.64 -29.69 9.65
C GLY A 51 10.63 -30.15 8.59
N GLU A 52 10.51 -29.57 7.40
CA GLU A 52 11.36 -29.84 6.24
C GLU A 52 12.85 -29.66 6.59
N VAL A 53 13.67 -30.65 6.22
CA VAL A 53 15.13 -30.55 6.26
C VAL A 53 15.67 -30.66 4.86
N ARG A 54 16.53 -29.72 4.49
CA ARG A 54 17.34 -29.81 3.28
C ARG A 54 18.72 -30.32 3.66
N TRP A 55 19.18 -31.34 2.95
CA TRP A 55 20.47 -31.97 3.20
C TRP A 55 21.36 -31.92 1.96
N ALA A 56 22.66 -31.91 2.19
CA ALA A 56 23.69 -32.07 1.19
C ALA A 56 24.73 -33.08 1.68
N LYS A 57 25.13 -34.01 0.81
CA LYS A 57 26.10 -35.08 1.07
C LYS A 57 27.28 -34.90 0.14
N VAL A 58 28.47 -34.78 0.72
CA VAL A 58 29.74 -34.82 -0.01
C VAL A 58 30.43 -36.14 0.33
N VAL A 59 30.66 -36.98 -0.68
CA VAL A 59 31.41 -38.23 -0.52
C VAL A 59 32.90 -37.91 -0.57
N ILE A 60 33.62 -38.25 0.48
CA ILE A 60 35.07 -38.09 0.58
C ILE A 60 35.68 -39.44 0.19
N GLY A 61 36.36 -39.45 -0.96
CA GLY A 61 37.09 -40.62 -1.44
C GLY A 61 38.20 -41.04 -0.46
N PRO A 62 38.55 -42.33 -0.41
CA PRO A 62 39.51 -42.83 0.57
C PRO A 62 40.92 -42.30 0.27
N SER A 63 41.54 -41.58 1.20
CA SER A 63 42.86 -40.96 0.96
C SER A 63 44.03 -41.95 1.02
N THR A 64 43.91 -43.09 1.73
CA THR A 64 44.88 -44.20 1.70
C THR A 64 44.27 -45.41 2.42
N GLY A 65 43.79 -46.42 1.70
CA GLY A 65 43.32 -47.70 2.28
C GLY A 65 42.11 -47.65 3.23
N GLY A 66 41.45 -46.51 3.40
CA GLY A 66 40.26 -46.35 4.24
C GLY A 66 38.95 -46.67 3.50
N GLN A 67 37.85 -46.82 4.24
CA GLN A 67 36.51 -46.85 3.65
C GLN A 67 36.07 -45.43 3.22
N PRO A 68 35.27 -45.29 2.16
CA PRO A 68 34.71 -44.01 1.75
C PRO A 68 33.85 -43.41 2.88
N GLY A 69 34.11 -42.15 3.22
CA GLY A 69 33.33 -41.40 4.21
C GLY A 69 32.36 -40.44 3.52
N ALA A 70 31.25 -40.11 4.18
CA ALA A 70 30.31 -39.11 3.69
C ALA A 70 30.15 -37.97 4.71
N PHE A 71 30.29 -36.74 4.26
CA PHE A 71 30.01 -35.55 5.04
C PHE A 71 28.60 -35.07 4.71
N VAL A 72 27.70 -35.10 5.69
CA VAL A 72 26.29 -34.69 5.52
C VAL A 72 26.05 -33.39 6.28
N VAL A 73 25.59 -32.36 5.56
CA VAL A 73 25.12 -31.08 6.13
C VAL A 73 23.61 -31.02 5.98
N ALA A 74 22.91 -30.59 7.03
CA ALA A 74 21.47 -30.40 7.02
C ALA A 74 21.10 -29.01 7.55
N PHE A 75 20.13 -28.37 6.91
CA PHE A 75 19.59 -27.06 7.28
C PHE A 75 18.07 -27.06 7.24
N HIS A 76 17.46 -26.26 8.12
CA HIS A 76 16.02 -26.14 8.27
C HIS A 76 15.52 -24.82 7.63
N PRO A 77 14.95 -24.85 6.41
CA PRO A 77 14.50 -23.64 5.72
C PRO A 77 13.28 -22.97 6.38
N GLU A 78 12.54 -23.67 7.24
CA GLU A 78 11.25 -23.19 7.73
C GLU A 78 11.33 -21.95 8.65
N ARG A 79 12.45 -21.76 9.38
CA ARG A 79 12.62 -20.55 10.21
C ARG A 79 12.93 -19.30 9.39
N GLU A 80 13.56 -19.42 8.22
CA GLU A 80 13.76 -18.27 7.33
C GLU A 80 12.42 -17.82 6.70
N ARG A 81 11.54 -18.79 6.40
CA ARG A 81 10.20 -18.51 5.87
C ARG A 81 9.31 -17.78 6.87
N ALA A 82 9.30 -18.19 8.14
CA ALA A 82 8.48 -17.51 9.15
C ALA A 82 8.88 -16.04 9.38
N VAL A 83 10.19 -15.72 9.30
CA VAL A 83 10.68 -14.34 9.39
C VAL A 83 10.37 -13.57 8.11
N ALA A 84 10.49 -14.20 6.93
CA ALA A 84 10.14 -13.61 5.65
C ALA A 84 8.63 -13.30 5.57
N ASP A 85 7.77 -14.22 5.99
CA ASP A 85 6.31 -14.07 5.97
C ASP A 85 5.86 -12.96 6.92
N LYS A 86 6.40 -12.92 8.15
CA LYS A 86 6.11 -11.82 9.08
C LYS A 86 6.52 -10.47 8.51
N THR A 87 7.69 -10.40 7.88
CA THR A 87 8.19 -9.18 7.25
C THR A 87 7.29 -8.76 6.09
N PHE A 88 6.91 -9.72 5.24
CA PHE A 88 6.01 -9.51 4.10
C PHE A 88 4.66 -8.96 4.55
N TRP A 89 4.00 -9.60 5.52
CA TRP A 89 2.71 -9.13 6.04
C TRP A 89 2.82 -7.78 6.74
N THR A 90 3.92 -7.52 7.45
CA THR A 90 4.16 -6.20 8.08
C THR A 90 4.30 -5.11 7.03
N LEU A 91 5.10 -5.34 5.97
CA LEU A 91 5.25 -4.38 4.87
C LEU A 91 3.95 -4.19 4.11
N LEU A 92 3.18 -5.26 3.88
CA LEU A 92 1.88 -5.19 3.22
C LEU A 92 0.89 -4.35 4.04
N ALA A 93 0.80 -4.60 5.35
CA ALA A 93 -0.05 -3.82 6.24
C ALA A 93 0.35 -2.35 6.26
N LEU A 94 1.65 -2.05 6.39
CA LEU A 94 2.16 -0.68 6.37
C LEU A 94 1.84 0.03 5.04
N SER A 95 2.06 -0.65 3.91
CA SER A 95 1.77 -0.12 2.58
C SER A 95 0.28 0.11 2.38
N GLY A 96 -0.56 -0.82 2.85
CA GLY A 96 -2.02 -0.69 2.80
C GLY A 96 -2.51 0.50 3.60
N VAL A 97 -2.01 0.71 4.83
CA VAL A 97 -2.34 1.87 5.65
C VAL A 97 -1.89 3.17 4.98
N ALA A 98 -0.65 3.22 4.46
CA ALA A 98 -0.15 4.40 3.76
C ALA A 98 -0.99 4.74 2.51
N LEU A 99 -1.41 3.73 1.75
CA LEU A 99 -2.26 3.91 0.57
C LEU A 99 -3.65 4.44 0.95
N LEU A 100 -4.27 3.88 1.98
CA LEU A 100 -5.57 4.32 2.46
C LEU A 100 -5.51 5.76 2.98
N MET A 101 -4.47 6.10 3.75
CA MET A 101 -4.26 7.45 4.26
C MET A 101 -4.06 8.45 3.13
N THR A 102 -3.18 8.15 2.17
CA THR A 102 -2.89 9.04 1.04
C THR A 102 -4.13 9.24 0.17
N THR A 103 -4.87 8.16 -0.12
CA THR A 103 -6.12 8.21 -0.88
C THR A 103 -7.18 9.03 -0.13
N GLY A 104 -7.34 8.79 1.17
CA GLY A 104 -8.31 9.50 2.02
C GLY A 104 -8.03 11.00 2.10
N ILE A 105 -6.76 11.37 2.34
CA ILE A 105 -6.33 12.77 2.37
C ILE A 105 -6.54 13.42 1.00
N GLY A 106 -6.10 12.76 -0.08
CA GLY A 106 -6.27 13.26 -1.44
C GLY A 106 -7.74 13.50 -1.81
N TRP A 107 -8.62 12.56 -1.45
CA TRP A 107 -10.06 12.68 -1.67
C TRP A 107 -10.68 13.84 -0.88
N ALA A 108 -10.32 13.99 0.40
CA ALA A 108 -10.80 15.10 1.23
C ALA A 108 -10.34 16.46 0.71
N VAL A 109 -9.06 16.58 0.33
CA VAL A 109 -8.48 17.81 -0.24
C VAL A 109 -9.13 18.15 -1.58
N ALA A 110 -9.24 17.18 -2.49
CA ALA A 110 -9.93 17.38 -3.77
C ALA A 110 -11.39 17.80 -3.56
N GLY A 111 -12.08 17.20 -2.58
CA GLY A 111 -13.44 17.57 -2.19
C GLY A 111 -13.54 19.04 -1.77
N ARG A 112 -12.61 19.50 -0.91
CA ARG A 112 -12.52 20.88 -0.42
C ARG A 112 -12.24 21.88 -1.55
N ILE A 113 -11.27 21.58 -2.43
CA ILE A 113 -10.87 22.45 -3.55
C ILE A 113 -12.01 22.57 -4.58
N LEU A 114 -12.73 21.48 -4.87
CA LEU A 114 -13.85 21.50 -5.84
C LEU A 114 -15.18 21.99 -5.23
N ALA A 115 -15.26 22.26 -3.93
CA ALA A 115 -16.50 22.72 -3.30
C ALA A 115 -16.99 24.08 -3.85
N PRO A 116 -16.15 25.12 -4.00
CA PRO A 116 -16.58 26.41 -4.56
C PRO A 116 -17.02 26.29 -6.01
N VAL A 117 -16.38 25.43 -6.82
CA VAL A 117 -16.78 25.21 -8.23
C VAL A 117 -18.19 24.63 -8.32
N ARG A 118 -18.52 23.67 -7.45
CA ARG A 118 -19.89 23.15 -7.35
C ARG A 118 -20.87 24.23 -6.95
N LEU A 119 -20.49 25.09 -6.01
CA LEU A 119 -21.32 26.19 -5.55
C LEU A 119 -21.57 27.22 -6.68
N VAL A 120 -20.54 27.61 -7.43
CA VAL A 120 -20.68 28.44 -8.65
C VAL A 120 -21.69 27.82 -9.60
N ARG A 121 -21.55 26.53 -9.90
CA ARG A 121 -22.46 25.82 -10.81
C ARG A 121 -23.90 25.85 -10.31
N THR A 122 -24.14 25.57 -9.03
CA THR A 122 -25.50 25.59 -8.46
C THR A 122 -26.07 27.00 -8.40
N THR A 123 -25.29 27.99 -7.98
CA THR A 123 -25.73 29.40 -7.93
C THR A 123 -26.07 29.91 -9.32
N ALA A 124 -25.26 29.58 -10.34
CA ALA A 124 -25.55 29.94 -11.72
C ALA A 124 -26.81 29.26 -12.26
N ALA A 125 -27.08 28.00 -11.87
CA ALA A 125 -28.28 27.27 -12.29
C ALA A 125 -29.58 27.77 -11.62
N GLU A 126 -29.47 28.32 -10.40
CA GLU A 126 -30.60 28.84 -9.63
C GLU A 126 -30.83 30.34 -9.85
N LEU A 127 -29.90 31.04 -10.50
CA LEU A 127 -29.98 32.48 -10.73
C LEU A 127 -31.17 32.79 -11.64
N THR A 128 -31.99 33.75 -11.23
CA THR A 128 -33.08 34.31 -12.04
C THR A 128 -32.91 35.82 -12.12
N GLU A 129 -33.56 36.47 -13.09
CA GLU A 129 -33.55 37.94 -13.22
C GLU A 129 -34.03 38.66 -11.95
N GLN A 130 -34.78 37.96 -11.09
CA GLN A 130 -35.37 38.49 -9.86
C GLN A 130 -34.53 38.22 -8.60
N ASP A 131 -33.58 37.28 -8.64
CA ASP A 131 -32.70 36.95 -7.52
C ASP A 131 -31.24 36.87 -7.96
N LEU A 132 -30.62 38.05 -8.06
CA LEU A 132 -29.18 38.23 -8.30
C LEU A 132 -28.41 38.48 -7.00
N THR A 133 -29.04 38.37 -5.83
CA THR A 133 -28.45 38.79 -4.55
C THR A 133 -27.53 37.75 -3.92
N ARG A 134 -27.60 36.50 -4.39
CA ARG A 134 -26.74 35.43 -3.89
C ARG A 134 -25.27 35.71 -4.21
N ARG A 135 -24.39 35.36 -3.28
CA ARG A 135 -22.94 35.50 -3.43
C ARG A 135 -22.23 34.21 -3.04
N ILE A 136 -21.10 33.97 -3.70
CA ILE A 136 -20.25 32.82 -3.42
C ILE A 136 -19.25 33.23 -2.32
N PRO A 137 -19.14 32.46 -1.22
CA PRO A 137 -18.15 32.71 -0.19
C PRO A 137 -16.73 32.61 -0.78
N VAL A 138 -15.91 33.60 -0.47
CA VAL A 138 -14.51 33.66 -0.88
C VAL A 138 -13.65 33.23 0.31
N GLU A 139 -13.00 32.08 0.20
CA GLU A 139 -12.07 31.55 1.20
C GLU A 139 -10.68 31.36 0.57
N GLY A 140 -9.63 31.82 1.22
CA GLY A 140 -8.25 31.64 0.76
C GLY A 140 -7.75 32.77 -0.15
N ARG A 141 -6.64 32.49 -0.86
CA ARG A 141 -5.93 33.43 -1.76
C ARG A 141 -5.40 32.72 -3.01
N ASP A 142 -6.06 31.65 -3.42
CA ASP A 142 -5.69 30.84 -4.58
C ASP A 142 -6.55 31.19 -5.81
N ASP A 143 -6.33 30.49 -6.92
CA ASP A 143 -7.07 30.70 -8.17
C ASP A 143 -8.58 30.42 -8.01
N ILE A 144 -8.98 29.60 -7.05
CA ILE A 144 -10.39 29.30 -6.78
C ILE A 144 -11.05 30.49 -6.06
N ALA A 145 -10.35 31.11 -5.11
CA ALA A 145 -10.79 32.36 -4.49
C ALA A 145 -10.94 33.48 -5.54
N ALA A 146 -9.94 33.63 -6.43
CA ALA A 146 -9.98 34.62 -7.51
C ALA A 146 -11.15 34.39 -8.50
N LEU A 147 -11.48 33.13 -8.79
CA LEU A 147 -12.65 32.77 -9.60
C LEU A 147 -13.96 33.18 -8.91
N ALA A 148 -14.10 32.89 -7.61
CA ALA A 148 -15.29 33.26 -6.84
C ALA A 148 -15.46 34.79 -6.77
N GLU A 149 -14.38 35.54 -6.55
CA GLU A 149 -14.38 37.02 -6.60
C GLU A 149 -14.83 37.54 -7.97
N THR A 150 -14.27 36.98 -9.05
CA THR A 150 -14.63 37.37 -10.41
C THR A 150 -16.10 37.11 -10.71
N PHE A 151 -16.63 35.97 -10.26
CA PHE A 151 -18.05 35.63 -10.43
C PHE A 151 -18.96 36.59 -9.66
N ASN A 152 -18.64 36.89 -8.40
CA ASN A 152 -19.38 37.87 -7.60
C ASN A 152 -19.36 39.27 -8.26
N ALA A 153 -18.22 39.69 -8.81
CA ALA A 153 -18.13 40.97 -9.52
C ALA A 153 -18.98 41.02 -10.80
N MET A 154 -19.17 39.88 -11.49
CA MET A 154 -20.12 39.79 -12.60
C MET A 154 -21.57 39.94 -12.12
N LEU A 155 -21.93 39.30 -11.00
CA LEU A 155 -23.26 39.45 -10.39
C LEU A 155 -23.54 40.92 -10.01
N ASP A 156 -22.57 41.61 -9.41
CA ASP A 156 -22.71 43.04 -9.06
C ASP A 156 -22.94 43.93 -10.28
N ARG A 157 -22.40 43.56 -11.45
CA ARG A 157 -22.63 44.30 -12.71
C ARG A 157 -24.02 44.02 -13.26
N LEU A 158 -24.47 42.76 -13.23
CA LEU A 158 -25.82 42.37 -13.66
C LEU A 158 -26.88 43.04 -12.79
N GLU A 159 -26.73 43.00 -11.47
CA GLU A 159 -27.67 43.62 -10.54
C GLU A 159 -27.84 45.12 -10.80
N ARG A 160 -26.74 45.84 -11.03
CA ARG A 160 -26.77 47.26 -11.42
C ARG A 160 -27.46 47.51 -12.76
N ALA A 161 -27.23 46.65 -13.76
CA ALA A 161 -27.86 46.78 -15.07
C ALA A 161 -29.38 46.56 -15.00
N PHE A 162 -29.84 45.52 -14.29
CA PHE A 162 -31.26 45.26 -14.09
C PHE A 162 -31.96 46.34 -13.26
N ALA A 163 -31.30 46.86 -12.22
CA ALA A 163 -31.81 47.98 -11.43
C ALA A 163 -32.03 49.23 -12.31
N ALA A 164 -31.05 49.58 -13.15
CA ALA A 164 -31.15 50.71 -14.06
C ALA A 164 -32.26 50.52 -15.11
N GLN A 165 -32.39 49.30 -15.66
CA GLN A 165 -33.47 48.97 -16.60
C GLN A 165 -34.85 49.13 -15.95
N ARG A 166 -35.00 48.71 -14.69
CA ARG A 166 -36.28 48.79 -13.98
C ARG A 166 -36.71 50.24 -13.71
N VAL A 167 -35.78 51.10 -13.31
CA VAL A 167 -36.05 52.54 -13.14
C VAL A 167 -36.45 53.18 -14.47
N PHE A 168 -35.72 52.90 -15.55
CA PHE A 168 -36.05 53.45 -16.88
C PHE A 168 -37.45 53.04 -17.37
N VAL A 169 -37.82 51.77 -17.19
CA VAL A 169 -39.16 51.28 -17.56
C VAL A 169 -40.25 51.92 -16.69
N ASP A 170 -39.97 52.10 -15.39
CA ASP A 170 -40.90 52.75 -14.48
C ASP A 170 -41.13 54.21 -14.88
N ASP A 171 -40.05 54.98 -15.09
CA ASP A 171 -40.11 56.39 -15.51
C ASP A 171 -40.87 56.55 -16.84
N ALA A 172 -40.57 55.73 -17.85
CA ALA A 172 -41.27 55.76 -19.14
C ALA A 172 -42.78 55.42 -19.01
N GLY A 173 -43.13 54.49 -18.11
CA GLY A 173 -44.51 54.15 -17.80
C GLY A 173 -45.27 55.30 -17.14
N HIS A 174 -44.59 56.08 -16.29
CA HIS A 174 -45.15 57.27 -15.66
C HIS A 174 -45.38 58.39 -16.69
N GLU A 175 -44.44 58.65 -17.60
CA GLU A 175 -44.58 59.69 -18.64
C GLU A 175 -45.69 59.38 -19.65
N LEU A 176 -45.92 58.11 -20.00
CA LEU A 176 -47.00 57.72 -20.91
C LEU A 176 -48.40 57.79 -20.26
N ARG A 177 -48.49 57.78 -18.92
CA ARG A 177 -49.76 57.78 -18.19
C ARG A 177 -50.22 59.19 -17.79
N THR A 178 -49.33 60.17 -17.77
CA THR A 178 -49.69 61.59 -17.70
C THR A 178 -49.82 62.15 -19.11
N PRO A 179 -51.04 62.29 -19.68
CA PRO A 179 -51.16 62.91 -20.99
C PRO A 179 -50.68 64.35 -20.89
N ILE A 180 -49.84 64.74 -21.84
CA ILE A 180 -49.40 66.12 -22.06
C ILE A 180 -50.64 66.92 -22.46
N THR A 181 -51.39 67.41 -21.47
CA THR A 181 -52.28 68.56 -21.66
C THR A 181 -51.42 69.79 -21.43
N ILE A 182 -50.83 70.27 -22.52
CA ILE A 182 -50.56 71.70 -22.72
C ILE A 182 -51.67 72.20 -23.64
#